data_AF-A0A149TKT8-F1
#
_entry.id   AF-A0A149TKT8-F1
#
_cell.length_a   1.000
_cell.length_b   1.000
_cell.length_c   1.000
_cell.angle_alpha   90.00
_cell.angle_beta   90.00
_cell.angle_gamma   90.00
#
_symmetry.space_group_name_H-M   'P 1'
#
loop_
_entity.id
_entity.type
_entity.pdbx_description
1 polymer ?
#
loop_
_entity_poly.entity_id
_entity_poly.type
_entity_poly.pdbx_seq_one_letter_code
_entity_poly.pdbx_strand_id
1 'polypeptide(L)' 'MAIENDDETSDKCSASDMADALIRSFGWSGARNKAHTHVLRCVDAGQSDSAQFWMNVRNIVDHLMTLGPQDRDLIH' A
#
# COMPACT_ATOMS: atom_id res chain seq x y z
N MET A 1 -31.08 21.70 -10.37
CA MET A 1 -29.98 21.19 -9.52
C MET A 1 -29.12 20.31 -10.39
N ALA A 2 -28.00 20.86 -10.87
CA ALA A 2 -26.99 20.05 -11.52
C ALA A 2 -26.27 19.28 -10.41
N ILE A 3 -26.33 17.95 -10.47
CA ILE A 3 -25.43 17.11 -9.69
C ILE A 3 -24.35 16.72 -10.68
N GLU A 4 -23.35 17.58 -10.80
CA GLU A 4 -22.06 17.24 -11.39
C GLU A 4 -21.40 16.29 -10.39
N ASN A 5 -21.77 15.01 -10.46
CA ASN A 5 -20.90 13.96 -9.96
C ASN A 5 -19.86 13.77 -11.06
N ASP A 6 -18.82 14.59 -10.99
CA ASP A 6 -17.52 14.26 -11.58
C ASP A 6 -17.13 12.88 -11.06
N ASP A 7 -17.51 11.87 -11.83
CA ASP A 7 -16.84 10.58 -11.91
C ASP A 7 -15.43 10.84 -12.46
N GLU A 8 -14.64 11.62 -11.70
CA GLU A 8 -13.20 11.66 -11.86
C GLU A 8 -12.69 10.34 -11.28
N THR A 9 -12.96 9.26 -12.01
CA THR A 9 -12.15 8.05 -12.07
C THR A 9 -10.78 8.44 -12.63
N SER A 10 -10.09 9.31 -11.89
CA SER A 10 -8.65 9.46 -12.04
C SER A 10 -8.10 8.10 -11.66
N ASP A 11 -7.59 7.40 -12.66
CA ASP A 11 -6.84 6.13 -12.68
C ASP A 11 -5.57 6.20 -11.78
N LYS A 12 -5.67 6.84 -10.62
CA LYS A 12 -4.65 6.97 -9.59
C LYS A 12 -4.78 5.72 -8.75
N CYS A 13 -3.98 4.71 -9.09
CA CYS A 13 -3.81 3.51 -8.29
C CYS A 13 -3.68 3.90 -6.81
N SER A 14 -4.66 3.49 -6.00
CA SER A 14 -4.66 3.84 -4.58
C SER A 14 -3.51 3.14 -3.86
N ALA A 15 -3.10 3.64 -2.70
CA ALA A 15 -2.06 2.98 -1.91
C ALA A 15 -2.46 1.54 -1.51
N SER A 16 -3.77 1.30 -1.33
CA SER A 16 -4.33 -0.02 -1.04
C SER A 16 -4.23 -0.95 -2.25
N ASP A 17 -4.59 -0.48 -3.45
CA ASP A 17 -4.48 -1.28 -4.67
C ASP A 17 -3.03 -1.66 -4.97
N MET A 18 -2.11 -0.71 -4.73
CA MET A 18 -0.67 -0.94 -4.89
C MET A 18 -0.14 -1.93 -3.84
N ALA A 19 -0.58 -1.83 -2.59
CA ALA A 19 -0.23 -2.79 -1.54
C ALA A 19 -0.68 -4.21 -1.93
N ASP A 20 -1.94 -4.36 -2.34
CA ASP A 20 -2.50 -5.63 -2.81
C ASP A 20 -1.75 -6.19 -4.01
N ALA A 21 -1.43 -5.35 -5.00
CA ALA A 21 -0.65 -5.76 -6.16
C ALA A 21 0.75 -6.26 -5.77
N LEU A 22 1.43 -5.57 -4.85
CA LEU A 22 2.73 -5.99 -4.35
C LEU A 22 2.65 -7.31 -3.58
N ILE A 23 1.64 -7.49 -2.73
CA ILE A 23 1.44 -8.73 -1.95
C ILE A 23 1.18 -9.90 -2.91
N ARG A 24 0.30 -9.72 -3.90
CA ARG A 24 0.02 -10.76 -4.92
C ARG A 24 1.24 -11.13 -5.74
N SER A 25 2.12 -10.16 -6.02
CA SER A 25 3.28 -10.37 -6.90
C SER A 25 4.53 -10.91 -6.17
N PHE A 26 4.75 -10.48 -4.91
CA PHE A 26 6.01 -10.73 -4.19
C PHE A 26 5.81 -11.39 -2.82
N GLY A 27 4.57 -11.67 -2.42
CA GLY A 27 4.22 -12.09 -1.06
C GLY A 27 4.38 -10.96 -0.04
N TRP A 28 3.94 -11.21 1.19
CA TRP A 28 3.90 -10.22 2.27
C TRP A 28 5.26 -9.56 2.56
N SER A 29 6.29 -10.36 2.83
CA SER A 29 7.64 -9.86 3.13
C SER A 29 8.28 -9.16 1.93
N GLY A 30 8.03 -9.65 0.72
CA GLY A 30 8.51 -9.05 -0.53
C GLY A 30 7.86 -7.69 -0.79
N ALA A 31 6.55 -7.59 -0.62
CA ALA A 31 5.78 -6.36 -0.75
C ALA A 31 6.29 -5.28 0.20
N ARG A 32 6.51 -5.63 1.47
CA ARG A 32 7.07 -4.72 2.48
C ARG A 32 8.43 -4.18 2.07
N ASN A 33 9.34 -5.05 1.63
CA ASN A 33 10.68 -4.65 1.22
C ASN A 33 10.65 -3.77 -0.04
N LYS A 34 9.78 -4.08 -1.01
CA LYS A 34 9.61 -3.28 -2.22
C LYS A 34 9.06 -1.89 -1.90
N ALA A 35 8.00 -1.80 -1.10
CA ALA A 35 7.44 -0.51 -0.68
C ALA A 35 8.50 0.33 0.08
N HIS A 36 9.24 -0.28 1.01
CA HIS A 36 10.33 0.40 1.73
C HIS A 36 11.44 0.89 0.79
N THR A 37 11.85 0.07 -0.18
CA THR A 37 12.85 0.47 -1.18
C THR A 37 12.38 1.67 -1.99
N HIS A 38 11.10 1.71 -2.38
CA HIS A 38 10.54 2.85 -3.10
C HIS A 38 10.47 4.12 -2.24
N VAL A 39 10.14 4.02 -0.94
CA VAL A 39 10.24 5.17 -0.01
C VAL A 39 11.63 5.76 -0.03
N LEU A 40 12.67 4.94 0.16
CA LEU A 40 14.06 5.41 0.18
C LEU A 40 14.44 6.09 -1.14
N ARG A 41 14.11 5.48 -2.29
CA ARG A 41 14.41 6.08 -3.61
C ARG A 41 13.70 7.41 -3.83
N CYS A 42 12.47 7.55 -3.35
CA CYS A 42 11.73 8.82 -3.45
C CYS A 42 12.32 9.89 -2.53
N VAL A 43 12.74 9.53 -1.32
CA VAL A 43 13.44 10.44 -0.41
C VAL A 43 14.76 10.91 -1.01
N ASP A 44 15.58 9.98 -1.54
CA ASP A 44 16.85 10.31 -2.18
C ASP A 44 16.67 11.23 -3.41
N ALA A 45 15.56 11.09 -4.12
CA ALA A 45 15.20 11.92 -5.27
C ALA A 45 14.51 13.25 -4.90
N GLY A 46 14.27 13.52 -3.61
CA GLY A 46 13.54 14.72 -3.15
C GLY A 46 12.05 14.73 -3.51
N GLN A 47 11.46 13.57 -3.78
CA GLN A 47 10.06 13.42 -4.19
C GLN A 47 9.17 13.12 -2.98
N SER A 48 8.86 14.15 -2.19
CA SER A 48 8.11 14.01 -0.92
C SER A 48 6.73 13.38 -1.09
N ASP A 49 5.96 13.77 -2.12
CA ASP A 49 4.60 13.24 -2.33
C ASP A 49 4.62 11.75 -2.67
N SER A 50 5.55 11.34 -3.55
CA SER A 50 5.77 9.94 -3.89
C SER A 50 6.27 9.12 -2.69
N ALA A 51 7.16 9.70 -1.88
CA ALA A 51 7.63 9.05 -0.65
C ALA A 51 6.47 8.83 0.33
N GLN A 52 5.60 9.82 0.51
CA GLN A 52 4.41 9.71 1.35
C GLN A 52 3.44 8.65 0.83
N PHE A 53 3.24 8.57 -0.49
CA PHE A 53 2.44 7.51 -1.11
C PHE A 53 3.00 6.12 -0.79
N TRP A 54 4.30 5.89 -1.04
CA TRP A 54 4.93 4.58 -0.77
C TRP A 54 5.00 4.24 0.72
N MET A 55 5.07 5.25 1.59
CA MET A 55 4.98 5.05 3.03
C MET A 55 3.58 4.58 3.44
N ASN A 56 2.52 5.13 2.84
CA ASN A 56 1.16 4.67 3.04
C ASN A 56 0.98 3.23 2.53
N VAL A 57 1.50 2.89 1.34
CA VAL A 57 1.51 1.51 0.81
C VAL A 57 2.16 0.56 1.81
N ARG A 58 3.35 0.91 2.33
CA ARG A 58 4.07 0.08 3.32
C ARG A 58 3.25 -0.11 4.60
N ASN A 59 2.63 0.95 5.11
CA ASN A 59 1.81 0.89 6.32
C ASN A 59 0.61 -0.05 6.14
N ILE A 60 -0.02 -0.03 4.96
CA ILE A 60 -1.12 -0.95 4.63
C ILE A 60 -0.61 -2.40 4.59
N VAL A 61 0.53 -2.65 3.95
CA VAL A 61 1.14 -3.99 3.94
C VAL A 61 1.45 -4.45 5.37
N ASP A 62 2.06 -3.60 6.20
CA ASP A 62 2.39 -3.94 7.59
C ASP A 62 1.12 -4.22 8.42
N HIS A 63 0.06 -3.43 8.24
CA HIS A 63 -1.23 -3.65 8.90
C HIS A 63 -1.85 -5.00 8.48
N LEU A 64 -1.90 -5.29 7.18
CA LEU A 64 -2.44 -6.55 6.69
C LEU A 64 -1.60 -7.76 7.12
N MET A 65 -0.27 -7.63 7.22
CA MET A 65 0.60 -8.67 7.80
C MET A 65 0.26 -8.96 9.27
N THR A 66 -0.09 -7.93 10.05
CA THR A 66 -0.49 -8.10 11.46
C THR A 66 -1.86 -8.76 11.60
N LEU A 67 -2.75 -8.58 10.62
CA LEU A 67 -4.07 -9.21 10.52
C LEU A 67 -4.01 -10.63 9.89
N GLY A 68 -2.87 -11.04 9.33
CA GLY A 68 -2.61 -12.43 8.93
C GLY A 68 -2.80 -13.37 10.12
N PRO A 69 -3.15 -14.66 9.90
CA PRO A 69 -3.91 -15.48 10.84
C PRO A 69 -3.16 -15.76 12.16
N GLN A 70 -3.23 -14.81 13.08
CA GLN A 70 -3.00 -15.04 14.51
C GLN A 70 -4.26 -15.55 15.21
N ASP A 71 -5.37 -15.71 14.46
CA ASP A 71 -6.67 -16.19 14.94
C ASP A 71 -6.95 -17.67 14.59
N ARG A 72 -5.90 -18.49 14.42
CA ARG A 72 -6.06 -19.93 14.16
C ARG A 72 -5.43 -20.86 15.20
N ASP A 73 -4.74 -20.32 16.22
CA ASP A 73 -4.05 -21.11 17.25
C ASP A 73 -4.56 -20.84 18.68
N LEU A 74 -5.77 -20.29 18.82
CA LEU A 74 -6.42 -19.98 20.11
C LEU A 74 -7.77 -20.68 20.27
N ILE A 75 -7.95 -21.86 19.68
CA ILE A 75 -9.01 -22.80 20.06
C ILE A 75 -8.33 -24.12 20.37
N HIS A 76 -7.94 -24.26 21.64
CA HIS A 76 -7.44 -25.49 22.24
C HIS A 76 -8.55 -26.17 23.03
#